data_AF-A0A553KJT3-F1
#
_entry.id   AF-A0A553KJT3-F1
#
_cell.length_a   1.000
_cell.length_b   1.000
_cell.length_c   1.000
_cell.angle_alpha   90.00
_cell.angle_beta   90.00
_cell.angle_gamma   90.00
#
_symmetry.space_group_name_H-M   'P 1'
#
loop_
_entity.id
_entity.type
_entity.pdbx_description
1 polymer ?
#
loop_
_entity_poly.entity_id
_entity_poly.type
_entity_poly.pdbx_seq_one_letter_code
_entity_poly.pdbx_strand_id
1 'polypeptide(L)'
;MSSIGIPGLILILLLALVLFGPKKLPELGRAVGHTLKEFKNATRGLTKDDDDEDEAKLKEQPAKAVITEKDAFDREKLEREIRERLERERLEKEIREKLEQERLQAESGQPKA
;
A
#
# COMPACT_ATOMS: atom_id res chain seq x y z
N MET A 1 48.66 -16.08 -18.94
CA MET A 1 48.36 -15.48 -17.62
C MET A 1 47.03 -16.04 -17.17
N SER A 2 46.99 -16.62 -15.97
CA SER A 2 45.85 -17.37 -15.46
C SER A 2 44.66 -16.45 -15.23
N SER A 3 43.67 -16.50 -16.11
CA SER A 3 42.40 -15.82 -15.90
C SER A 3 41.70 -16.49 -14.72
N ILE A 4 41.75 -15.83 -13.56
CA ILE A 4 40.74 -15.99 -12.50
C ILE A 4 39.41 -15.55 -13.13
N GLY A 5 38.80 -16.48 -13.85
CA GLY A 5 37.50 -16.31 -14.46
C GLY A 5 36.42 -16.84 -13.52
N ILE A 6 35.31 -17.27 -14.13
CA ILE A 6 34.20 -17.95 -13.48
C ILE A 6 34.65 -19.02 -12.46
N PRO A 7 35.69 -19.86 -12.72
CA PRO A 7 36.12 -20.87 -11.75
C PRO A 7 36.60 -20.29 -10.41
N GLY A 8 37.29 -19.15 -10.42
CA GLY A 8 37.74 -18.48 -9.20
C GLY A 8 36.58 -17.89 -8.40
N LEU A 9 35.58 -17.35 -9.10
CA LEU A 9 34.37 -16.80 -8.48
C LEU A 9 33.57 -17.91 -7.78
N ILE A 10 33.44 -19.09 -8.40
CA ILE A 10 32.76 -20.25 -7.80
C ILE A 10 33.45 -20.69 -6.50
N LEU A 11 34.79 -20.70 -6.46
CA LEU A 11 35.54 -21.06 -5.25
C LEU A 11 35.25 -20.11 -4.08
N ILE A 12 35.23 -18.79 -4.36
CA ILE A 12 34.87 -17.77 -3.36
C ILE A 12 33.43 -17.96 -2.91
N LEU A 13 32.51 -18.24 -3.85
CA LEU A 13 31.10 -18.43 -3.56
C LEU A 13 30.87 -19.66 -2.66
N LEU A 14 31.59 -20.76 -2.90
CA LEU A 14 31.58 -21.95 -2.04
C LEU A 14 32.04 -21.62 -0.62
N LEU A 15 33.14 -20.86 -0.47
CA LEU A 15 33.62 -20.45 0.85
C LEU A 15 32.59 -19.56 1.58
N ALA A 16 31.98 -18.61 0.86
CA ALA A 16 30.90 -17.78 1.41
C ALA A 16 29.68 -18.63 1.80
N LEU A 17 29.33 -19.65 1.02
CA LEU A 17 28.24 -20.58 1.33
C LEU A 17 28.53 -21.41 2.58
N VAL A 18 29.78 -21.75 2.88
CA VAL A 18 30.14 -22.46 4.11
C VAL A 18 30.01 -21.53 5.32
N LEU A 19 30.45 -20.27 5.21
CA LEU A 19 30.38 -19.30 6.31
C LEU A 19 28.96 -18.82 6.59
N PHE A 20 28.21 -18.48 5.54
CA PHE A 20 26.88 -17.86 5.66
C PHE A 20 25.73 -18.86 5.47
N GLY A 21 25.95 -19.96 4.75
CA GLY A 21 24.91 -20.93 4.41
C GLY A 21 24.14 -20.59 3.12
N PRO A 22 23.73 -21.59 2.31
CA PRO A 22 23.01 -21.38 1.05
C PRO A 22 21.62 -20.75 1.21
N LYS A 23 21.04 -20.80 2.41
CA LYS A 23 19.74 -20.17 2.69
C LYS A 23 19.85 -18.67 2.96
N LYS A 24 21.00 -18.19 3.45
CA LYS A 24 21.18 -16.79 3.87
C LYS A 24 21.54 -15.84 2.72
N LEU A 25 22.30 -16.30 1.73
CA LEU A 25 22.61 -15.47 0.55
C LEU A 25 21.34 -15.04 -0.24
N PRO A 26 20.37 -15.93 -0.52
CA PRO A 26 19.11 -15.54 -1.15
C PRO A 26 18.27 -14.61 -0.28
N GLU A 27 18.25 -14.83 1.04
CA GLU A 27 17.51 -14.00 2.00
C GLU A 27 18.05 -12.56 2.01
N LEU A 28 19.38 -12.39 2.12
CA LEU A 28 20.07 -11.10 2.03
C LEU A 28 19.90 -10.45 0.66
N GLY A 29 20.02 -11.21 -0.43
CA GLY A 29 19.82 -10.71 -1.79
C GLY A 29 18.40 -10.18 -2.02
N ARG A 30 17.38 -10.78 -1.41
CA ARG A 30 15.99 -10.30 -1.47
C ARG A 30 15.81 -8.99 -0.70
N ALA A 31 16.39 -8.89 0.50
CA ALA A 31 16.33 -7.68 1.31
C ALA A 31 17.04 -6.51 0.60
N VAL A 32 18.29 -6.72 0.16
CA VAL A 32 19.08 -5.73 -0.60
C VAL A 32 18.38 -5.39 -1.92
N GLY A 33 17.86 -6.37 -2.63
CA GLY A 33 17.13 -6.15 -3.88
C GLY A 33 15.88 -5.31 -3.73
N HIS A 34 15.15 -5.43 -2.61
CA HIS A 34 14.02 -4.56 -2.28
C HIS A 34 14.48 -3.11 -2.11
N THR A 35 15.51 -2.89 -1.30
CA THR A 35 16.10 -1.57 -1.09
C THR A 35 16.61 -0.95 -2.39
N LEU A 36 17.32 -1.71 -3.23
CA LEU A 36 17.81 -1.24 -4.53
C LEU A 36 16.65 -0.90 -5.48
N LYS A 37 15.56 -1.66 -5.46
CA LYS A 37 14.37 -1.39 -6.27
C LYS A 37 13.72 -0.08 -5.86
N GLU A 38 13.55 0.15 -4.56
CA GLU A 38 13.00 1.39 -4.02
C GLU A 38 13.93 2.58 -4.29
N PHE A 39 15.23 2.41 -4.05
CA PHE A 39 16.24 3.42 -4.37
C PHE A 39 16.22 3.80 -5.85
N LYS A 40 16.18 2.81 -6.77
CA LYS A 40 16.05 3.07 -8.20
C LYS A 40 14.80 3.87 -8.53
N ASN A 41 13.66 3.53 -7.93
CA ASN A 41 12.40 4.22 -8.18
C ASN A 41 12.42 5.66 -7.66
N ALA A 42 13.00 5.88 -6.48
CA ALA A 42 13.18 7.22 -5.91
C ALA A 42 14.13 8.06 -6.77
N THR A 43 15.29 7.51 -7.15
CA THR A 43 16.27 8.20 -8.00
C THR A 43 15.71 8.49 -9.39
N ARG A 44 14.90 7.61 -9.99
CA ARG A 44 14.21 7.88 -11.26
C ARG A 44 13.28 9.08 -11.22
N GLY A 45 12.71 9.41 -10.06
CA GLY A 45 11.91 10.63 -9.88
C GLY A 45 12.76 11.90 -9.79
N LEU A 46 14.04 11.77 -9.40
CA LEU A 46 14.99 12.87 -9.23
C LEU A 46 15.84 13.13 -10.48
N THR A 47 16.10 12.09 -11.28
CA THR A 47 16.84 12.17 -12.57
C THR A 47 15.92 12.57 -13.74
N LYS A 48 14.64 12.82 -13.47
CA LYS A 48 13.58 13.03 -14.47
C LYS A 48 13.53 14.44 -15.07
N ASP A 49 14.69 15.07 -15.23
CA ASP A 49 14.81 16.33 -15.96
C ASP A 49 15.40 16.16 -17.37
N ASP A 50 15.85 14.97 -17.82
CA ASP A 50 16.49 14.87 -19.15
C ASP A 50 16.29 13.61 -20.02
N ASP A 51 15.50 12.58 -19.66
CA ASP A 51 15.29 11.46 -20.60
C ASP A 51 13.88 10.85 -20.50
N ASP A 52 13.08 11.12 -21.54
CA ASP A 52 11.82 10.45 -21.84
C ASP A 52 12.06 9.07 -22.49
N GLU A 53 11.19 8.13 -22.13
CA GLU A 53 10.88 6.86 -22.80
C GLU A 53 11.99 5.79 -22.89
N ASP A 54 11.97 4.80 -21.96
CA ASP A 54 11.86 3.39 -22.38
C ASP A 54 11.52 2.39 -21.25
N GLU A 55 10.67 1.43 -21.63
CA GLU A 55 10.32 0.17 -20.98
C GLU A 55 9.50 0.16 -19.67
N ALA A 56 8.23 0.55 -19.82
CA ALA A 56 7.15 -0.17 -19.15
C ALA A 56 6.67 -1.32 -20.04
N LYS A 57 7.11 -2.57 -19.79
CA LYS A 57 6.41 -3.84 -20.06
C LYS A 57 7.39 -5.01 -19.96
N LEU A 58 7.54 -5.60 -18.78
CA LEU A 58 7.44 -7.06 -18.62
C LEU A 58 7.49 -7.42 -17.13
N LYS A 59 6.49 -8.21 -16.72
CA LYS A 59 6.35 -8.96 -15.46
C LYS A 59 5.58 -8.26 -14.34
N GLU A 60 4.33 -7.92 -14.63
CA GLU A 60 3.26 -8.40 -13.75
C GLU A 60 3.02 -9.89 -14.00
N GLN A 61 2.64 -10.59 -12.92
CA GLN A 61 2.24 -12.01 -12.75
C GLN A 61 3.18 -12.85 -11.85
N PRO A 62 2.61 -13.73 -10.99
CA PRO A 62 2.64 -13.54 -9.54
C PRO A 62 3.41 -14.65 -8.85
N ALA A 63 4.20 -14.32 -7.82
CA ALA A 63 4.93 -15.33 -7.05
C ALA A 63 5.00 -14.98 -5.57
N LYS A 64 3.83 -14.80 -4.96
CA LYS A 64 3.33 -15.56 -3.80
C LYS A 64 2.22 -14.74 -3.14
N ALA A 65 1.03 -15.30 -3.19
CA ALA A 65 -0.06 -14.99 -2.28
C ALA A 65 0.47 -14.92 -0.84
N VAL A 66 0.56 -13.70 -0.33
CA VAL A 66 0.24 -13.41 1.07
C VAL A 66 -0.99 -12.52 0.98
N ILE A 67 -2.10 -13.14 0.56
CA ILE A 67 -3.40 -12.61 0.93
C ILE A 67 -3.57 -13.16 2.34
N THR A 68 -3.07 -12.41 3.32
CA THR A 68 -3.33 -12.73 4.71
C THR A 68 -4.84 -12.62 4.87
N GLU A 69 -5.47 -13.71 5.27
CA GLU A 69 -6.88 -13.78 5.69
C GLU A 69 -7.24 -12.66 6.69
N LYS A 70 -6.20 -12.14 7.38
CA LYS A 70 -6.22 -11.00 8.29
C LYS A 70 -6.56 -9.64 7.63
N ASP A 71 -6.15 -9.39 6.38
CA ASP A 71 -6.34 -8.09 5.72
C ASP A 71 -7.78 -7.90 5.18
N ALA A 72 -8.47 -9.00 4.88
CA ALA A 72 -9.88 -8.98 4.47
C ALA A 72 -10.80 -8.67 5.66
N PHE A 73 -10.50 -9.22 6.84
CA PHE A 73 -11.26 -9.00 8.06
C PHE A 73 -11.21 -7.53 8.53
N ASP A 74 -10.02 -6.90 8.43
CA ASP A 74 -9.86 -5.49 8.81
C ASP A 74 -10.60 -4.53 7.86
N ARG A 75 -10.65 -4.84 6.55
CA ARG A 75 -11.44 -4.05 5.59
C ARG A 75 -12.94 -4.15 5.84
N GLU A 76 -13.45 -5.36 6.05
CA GLU A 76 -14.87 -5.56 6.26
C GLU A 76 -15.34 -4.90 7.57
N LYS A 77 -14.51 -4.93 8.62
CA LYS A 77 -14.77 -4.24 9.89
C LYS A 77 -14.73 -2.72 9.75
N LEU A 78 -13.78 -2.17 8.99
CA LEU A 78 -13.68 -0.74 8.72
C LEU A 78 -14.84 -0.23 7.86
N GLU A 79 -15.25 -0.98 6.84
CA GLU A 79 -16.38 -0.63 5.98
C GLU A 79 -17.72 -0.63 6.73
N ARG A 80 -17.90 -1.55 7.69
CA ARG A 80 -19.05 -1.54 8.61
C ARG A 80 -19.04 -0.29 9.51
N GLU A 81 -17.90 0.06 10.08
CA GLU A 81 -17.79 1.22 10.97
C GLU A 81 -18.02 2.55 10.22
N ILE A 82 -17.51 2.69 8.99
CA ILE A 82 -17.74 3.88 8.16
C ILE A 82 -19.23 4.00 7.80
N ARG A 83 -19.89 2.90 7.44
CA ARG A 83 -21.31 2.89 7.06
C ARG A 83 -22.21 3.28 8.24
N GLU A 84 -21.96 2.74 9.43
CA GLU A 84 -22.73 3.09 10.64
C GLU A 84 -22.58 4.56 11.03
N ARG A 85 -21.37 5.13 10.91
CA ARG A 85 -21.15 6.55 11.22
C ARG A 85 -21.87 7.47 10.21
N LEU A 86 -21.88 7.09 8.93
CA LEU A 86 -22.51 7.89 7.88
C LEU A 86 -24.04 7.94 8.01
N GLU A 87 -24.67 6.85 8.45
CA GLU A 87 -26.12 6.78 8.64
C GLU A 87 -26.59 7.63 9.83
N ARG A 88 -25.81 7.64 10.92
CA ARG A 88 -26.11 8.48 12.10
C ARG A 88 -26.04 9.97 11.79
N GLU A 89 -25.03 10.41 11.04
CA GLU A 89 -24.93 11.82 10.63
C GLU A 89 -26.09 12.27 9.72
N ARG A 90 -26.62 11.38 8.88
CA ARG A 90 -27.76 11.72 8.01
C ARG A 90 -29.06 11.83 8.80
N LEU A 91 -29.29 10.92 9.75
CA LEU A 91 -30.49 10.94 10.59
C LEU A 91 -30.54 12.17 11.50
N GLU A 92 -29.40 12.58 12.07
CA GLU A 92 -29.34 13.80 12.88
C GLU A 92 -29.61 15.07 12.06
N LYS A 93 -29.11 15.12 10.82
CA LYS A 93 -29.40 16.22 9.89
C LYS A 93 -30.88 16.27 9.53
N GLU A 94 -31.48 15.12 9.20
CA GLU A 94 -32.90 15.05 8.84
C GLU A 94 -33.81 15.40 10.04
N ILE A 95 -33.48 14.93 11.25
CA ILE A 95 -34.23 15.27 12.47
C ILE A 95 -34.12 16.77 12.75
N ARG A 96 -32.92 17.36 12.68
CA ARG A 96 -32.72 18.79 12.91
C ARG A 96 -33.48 19.64 11.91
N GLU A 97 -33.46 19.26 10.63
CA GLU A 97 -34.19 19.95 9.57
C GLU A 97 -35.72 19.86 9.78
N LYS A 98 -36.24 18.68 10.16
CA LYS A 98 -37.67 18.52 10.50
C LYS A 98 -38.08 19.34 11.71
N LEU A 99 -37.25 19.38 12.75
CA LEU A 99 -37.51 20.17 13.96
C LEU A 99 -37.49 21.67 13.69
N GLU A 100 -36.62 22.11 12.77
CA GLU A 100 -36.54 23.52 12.34
C GLU A 100 -37.77 23.91 11.50
N GLN A 101 -38.22 23.03 10.59
CA GLN A 101 -39.47 23.23 9.85
C GLN A 101 -40.70 23.29 10.77
N GLU A 102 -40.75 22.43 11.79
CA GLU A 102 -41.84 22.42 12.78
C GLU A 102 -41.83 23.70 13.63
N ARG A 103 -40.65 24.19 14.02
CA ARG A 103 -40.50 25.46 14.74
C ARG A 103 -40.93 26.66 13.90
N LEU A 104 -40.58 26.71 12.62
CA LEU A 104 -41.01 27.78 11.71
C LEU A 104 -42.53 27.77 11.49
N GLN A 105 -43.15 26.60 11.47
CA GLN A 105 -44.62 26.48 11.43
C GLN A 105 -45.27 26.96 12.74
N ALA A 106 -44.69 26.61 13.90
CA ALA A 106 -45.17 27.07 15.20
C ALA A 106 -44.99 28.58 15.40
N GLU A 107 -43.94 29.19 14.84
CA GLU A 107 -43.66 30.62 14.95
C GLU A 107 -44.48 31.48 13.95
N SER A 108 -44.88 30.92 12.81
CA SER A 108 -45.79 31.57 11.83
C SER A 108 -47.28 31.52 12.23
N GLY A 109 -47.63 30.69 13.21
CA GLY A 109 -48.98 30.57 13.75
C GLY A 109 -49.18 31.36 15.04
N GLN A 110 -49.10 32.70 14.98
CA GLN A 110 -49.73 33.51 16.03
C GLN A 110 -51.27 33.34 15.93
N PRO A 111 -51.95 32.78 16.95
CA PRO A 111 -53.38 32.98 17.09
C PRO A 111 -53.66 34.45 17.35
N LYS A 112 -54.54 35.04 16.53
CA LYS A 112 -55.25 36.28 16.84
C LYS A 112 -55.90 36.12 18.22
N ALA A 113 -55.48 36.91 19.18
CA ALA A 113 -56.22 37.24 20.39
C ALA A 113 -55.92 38.69 20.76
#